data_AF-A0A0B4FHF8-F1
#
_entry.id   AF-A0A0B4FHF8-F1
#
_cell.length_a   1.000
_cell.length_b   1.000
_cell.length_c   1.000
_cell.angle_alpha   90.00
_cell.angle_beta   90.00
_cell.angle_gamma   90.00
#
_symmetry.space_group_name_H-M   'P 1'
#
loop_
_entity.id
_entity.type
_entity.pdbx_description
1 polymer ?
#
loop_
_entity_poly.entity_id
_entity_poly.type
_entity_poly.pdbx_seq_one_letter_code
_entity_poly.pdbx_strand_id
1 'polypeptide(L)'
;MGAHTPYAQVSVFDSPPEELLHLLASQLPASLTLLRRLQFAVYRNCTRPDARIILSSDTGQIGDGPPKPTCFAAAYAELSTGPDTQMVMYSSMEQGRPSDEELPVHEGHIMNIVRTLAKLRKEYGGKLAYGNSLLVGNLHSDVRNILAKTGRVTTRGDYDKWLFRIEHVPELKETLDLAEMHWGTASLEDCRLVASRTDIPRPP
;
A
#
# COMPACT_ATOMS: atom_id res chain seq x y z
N MET A 1 23.82 28.49 -2.96
CA MET A 1 22.51 28.85 -3.52
C MET A 1 21.57 27.72 -3.16
N GLY A 2 20.65 27.94 -2.21
CA GLY A 2 19.73 26.91 -1.77
C GLY A 2 18.70 26.65 -2.87
N ALA A 3 18.63 25.41 -3.36
CA ALA A 3 17.58 25.00 -4.27
C ALA A 3 16.24 25.22 -3.57
N HIS A 4 15.40 26.10 -4.13
CA HIS A 4 14.02 26.24 -3.71
C HIS A 4 13.31 24.92 -4.02
N THR A 5 13.12 24.07 -3.02
CA THR A 5 12.21 22.93 -3.14
C THR A 5 10.80 23.53 -3.19
N PRO A 6 10.06 23.44 -4.31
CA PRO A 6 8.67 23.91 -4.33
C PRO A 6 7.93 23.19 -3.20
N TYR A 7 7.11 23.95 -2.45
CA TYR A 7 6.28 23.37 -1.39
C TYR A 7 5.44 22.26 -2.00
N ALA A 8 5.75 21.02 -1.65
CA ALA A 8 5.04 19.86 -2.15
C ALA A 8 3.55 20.01 -1.85
N GLN A 9 2.73 19.97 -2.91
CA GLN A 9 1.30 20.15 -2.85
C GLN A 9 0.62 18.78 -2.71
N VAL A 10 -0.38 18.72 -1.83
CA VAL A 10 -1.10 17.50 -1.53
C VAL A 10 -2.54 17.63 -2.01
N SER A 11 -2.98 16.66 -2.82
CA SER A 11 -4.35 16.52 -3.26
C SER A 11 -4.98 15.28 -2.64
N VAL A 12 -6.25 15.37 -2.26
CA VAL A 12 -7.02 14.27 -1.67
C VAL A 12 -8.29 14.07 -2.49
N PHE A 13 -8.59 12.83 -2.84
CA PHE A 13 -9.71 12.47 -3.70
C PHE A 13 -10.56 11.37 -3.06
N ASP A 14 -11.87 11.43 -3.29
CA ASP A 14 -12.84 10.40 -2.86
C ASP A 14 -13.03 9.30 -3.92
N SER A 15 -12.60 9.56 -5.16
CA SER A 15 -12.61 8.60 -6.28
C SER A 15 -11.30 8.66 -7.06
N PRO A 16 -10.84 7.55 -7.69
CA PRO A 16 -9.61 7.54 -8.47
C PRO A 16 -9.65 8.52 -9.65
N PRO A 17 -8.75 9.52 -9.71
CA PRO A 17 -8.61 10.39 -10.87
C PRO A 17 -8.06 9.61 -12.06
N GLU A 18 -8.58 9.84 -13.26
CA GLU A 18 -8.13 9.15 -14.48
C GLU A 18 -6.65 9.46 -14.77
N GLU A 19 -6.24 10.70 -14.54
CA GLU A 19 -4.88 11.17 -14.75
C GLU A 19 -3.90 10.51 -13.77
N LEU A 20 -4.35 10.17 -12.55
CA LEU A 20 -3.54 9.39 -11.60
C LEU A 20 -3.37 7.96 -12.08
N LEU A 21 -4.40 7.36 -12.66
CA LEU A 21 -4.30 6.02 -13.25
C LEU A 21 -3.31 6.01 -14.41
N HIS A 22 -3.34 7.02 -15.28
CA HIS A 22 -2.36 7.17 -16.36
C HIS A 22 -0.94 7.41 -15.85
N LEU A 23 -0.78 8.27 -14.84
CA LEU A 23 0.51 8.51 -14.20
C LEU A 23 1.07 7.21 -13.63
N LEU A 24 0.30 6.47 -12.85
CA LEU A 24 0.72 5.18 -12.30
C LEU A 24 0.99 4.14 -13.40
N ALA A 25 0.20 4.09 -14.47
CA ALA A 25 0.46 3.19 -15.60
C ALA A 25 1.82 3.47 -16.26
N SER A 26 2.24 4.74 -16.35
CA SER A 26 3.58 5.11 -16.85
C SER A 26 4.74 4.67 -15.94
N GLN A 27 4.42 4.28 -14.70
CA GLN A 27 5.36 3.86 -13.66
C GLN A 27 5.39 2.33 -13.47
N LEU A 28 4.85 1.57 -14.40
CA LEU A 28 4.93 0.11 -14.33
C LEU A 28 6.37 -0.39 -14.55
N PRO A 29 6.79 -1.47 -13.87
CA PRO A 29 5.97 -2.34 -13.02
C PRO A 29 5.87 -1.90 -11.55
N ALA A 30 6.66 -0.92 -11.08
CA ALA A 30 6.76 -0.58 -9.65
C ALA A 30 5.42 -0.13 -9.04
N SER A 31 4.62 0.61 -9.80
CA SER A 31 3.31 1.13 -9.36
C SER A 31 2.16 0.10 -9.35
N LEU A 32 2.40 -1.14 -9.81
CA LEU A 32 1.35 -2.11 -10.14
C LEU A 32 0.35 -2.33 -9.00
N THR A 33 0.84 -2.46 -7.76
CA THR A 33 0.00 -2.74 -6.58
C THR A 33 -1.02 -1.62 -6.37
N LEU A 34 -0.57 -0.36 -6.38
CA LEU A 34 -1.47 0.78 -6.20
C LEU A 34 -2.39 0.95 -7.42
N LEU A 35 -1.85 0.84 -8.64
CA LEU A 35 -2.62 0.95 -9.87
C LEU A 35 -3.79 -0.04 -9.88
N ARG A 36 -3.53 -1.31 -9.56
CA ARG A 36 -4.57 -2.35 -9.51
C ARG A 36 -5.60 -2.09 -8.43
N ARG A 37 -5.18 -1.61 -7.26
CA ARG A 37 -6.13 -1.23 -6.19
C ARG A 37 -7.08 -0.12 -6.65
N LEU A 38 -6.55 0.91 -7.31
CA LEU A 38 -7.36 2.02 -7.82
C LEU A 38 -8.27 1.59 -8.97
N GLN A 39 -7.77 0.81 -9.93
CA GLN A 39 -8.58 0.25 -11.02
C GLN A 39 -9.72 -0.63 -10.49
N PHE A 40 -9.47 -1.42 -9.45
CA PHE A 40 -10.50 -2.23 -8.79
C PHE A 40 -11.56 -1.35 -8.11
N ALA A 41 -11.13 -0.27 -7.45
CA ALA A 41 -12.04 0.69 -6.83
C ALA A 41 -12.98 1.35 -7.86
N VAL A 42 -12.46 1.74 -9.03
CA VAL A 42 -13.28 2.25 -10.15
C VAL A 42 -14.26 1.18 -10.63
N TYR A 43 -13.78 -0.01 -10.97
CA TYR A 43 -14.60 -1.04 -11.62
C TYR A 43 -15.75 -1.56 -10.76
N ARG A 44 -15.55 -1.66 -9.44
CA ARG A 44 -16.56 -2.21 -8.52
C ARG A 44 -17.33 -1.15 -7.74
N ASN A 45 -17.05 0.14 -7.96
CA ASN A 45 -17.57 1.24 -7.14
C ASN A 45 -17.34 0.99 -5.62
N CYS A 46 -16.21 0.35 -5.29
CA CYS A 46 -15.91 -0.18 -3.95
C CYS A 46 -15.24 0.83 -3.03
N THR A 47 -15.19 2.12 -3.38
CA THR A 47 -14.74 3.15 -2.45
C THR A 47 -15.77 3.34 -1.36
N ARG A 48 -15.45 2.84 -0.16
CA ARG A 48 -16.22 3.19 1.03
C ARG A 48 -16.20 4.71 1.27
N PRO A 49 -17.20 5.27 1.99
CA PRO A 49 -17.26 6.71 2.27
C PRO A 49 -16.03 7.28 2.98
N ASP A 50 -15.28 6.45 3.70
CA ASP A 50 -14.05 6.81 4.42
C ASP A 50 -12.76 6.48 3.65
N ALA A 51 -12.86 5.91 2.44
CA ALA A 51 -11.72 5.67 1.59
C ALA A 51 -11.20 7.00 1.01
N ARG A 52 -9.88 7.19 1.03
CA ARG A 52 -9.21 8.39 0.51
C ARG A 52 -8.03 8.02 -0.36
N ILE A 53 -7.89 8.76 -1.45
CA ILE A 53 -6.73 8.69 -2.33
C ILE A 53 -5.94 9.96 -2.13
N ILE A 54 -4.65 9.83 -1.86
CA ILE A 54 -3.79 10.95 -1.49
C ILE A 54 -2.67 11.02 -2.52
N LEU A 55 -2.48 12.16 -3.17
CA LEU A 55 -1.29 12.42 -3.97
C LEU A 55 -0.50 13.52 -3.29
N SER A 56 0.81 13.34 -3.20
CA SER A 56 1.76 14.41 -2.96
C SER A 56 2.73 14.48 -4.13
N SER A 57 2.79 15.60 -4.85
CA SER A 57 3.69 15.81 -5.99
C SER A 57 4.39 17.17 -5.96
N ASP A 58 5.45 17.28 -6.76
CA ASP A 58 6.23 18.48 -7.05
C ASP A 58 5.43 19.56 -7.82
N THR A 59 4.58 19.16 -8.76
CA THR A 59 3.74 20.07 -9.56
C THR A 59 2.39 20.38 -8.91
N GLY A 60 1.97 19.55 -7.95
CA GLY A 60 0.73 19.71 -7.19
C GLY A 60 -0.58 19.45 -7.92
N GLN A 61 -0.52 19.22 -9.24
CA GLN A 61 -1.66 18.90 -10.08
C GLN A 61 -1.39 17.60 -10.84
N ILE A 62 -2.45 16.82 -11.01
CA ILE A 62 -2.50 15.75 -12.01
C ILE A 62 -3.51 16.22 -13.05
N GLY A 63 -3.03 16.52 -14.25
CA GLY A 63 -3.84 17.02 -15.36
C GLY A 63 -3.10 16.81 -16.68
N ASP A 64 -3.81 16.96 -17.79
CA ASP A 64 -3.26 16.73 -19.14
C ASP A 64 -2.24 17.79 -19.59
N GLY A 65 -2.02 18.84 -18.79
CA GLY A 65 -1.03 19.87 -19.05
C GLY A 65 0.38 19.46 -18.60
N PRO A 66 1.44 19.71 -19.39
CA PRO A 66 2.81 19.67 -18.88
C PRO A 66 3.06 20.81 -17.86
N PRO A 67 3.97 20.62 -16.90
CA PRO A 67 4.78 19.41 -16.67
C PRO A 67 4.03 18.34 -15.86
N LYS A 68 4.23 17.07 -16.25
CA LYS A 68 3.80 15.92 -15.42
C LYS A 68 4.71 15.82 -14.18
N PRO A 69 4.17 15.36 -13.04
CA PRO A 69 4.99 15.12 -11.86
C PRO A 69 6.16 14.17 -12.13
N THR A 70 7.37 14.52 -11.67
CA THR A 70 8.52 13.59 -11.70
C THR A 70 8.79 13.02 -10.31
N CYS A 71 8.69 13.86 -9.28
CA CYS A 71 8.76 13.45 -7.89
C CYS A 71 7.37 13.43 -7.26
N PHE A 72 6.88 12.24 -6.90
CA PHE A 72 5.60 12.12 -6.23
C PHE A 72 5.49 10.86 -5.37
N ALA A 73 4.48 10.85 -4.50
CA ALA A 73 4.01 9.67 -3.81
C ALA A 73 2.47 9.64 -3.81
N ALA A 74 1.89 8.44 -3.87
CA ALA A 74 0.45 8.24 -3.88
C ALA A 74 -0.01 7.17 -2.87
N ALA A 75 -1.03 7.55 -2.10
CA ALA A 75 -1.87 6.85 -1.13
C ALA A 75 -3.17 6.25 -1.69
N TYR A 76 -3.52 5.00 -1.40
CA TYR A 76 -4.92 4.62 -1.16
C TYR A 76 -5.06 4.17 0.29
N ALA A 77 -6.04 4.68 1.03
CA ALA A 77 -6.33 4.26 2.40
C ALA A 77 -7.83 4.14 2.68
N GLU A 78 -8.24 3.12 3.42
CA GLU A 78 -9.62 2.83 3.85
C GLU A 78 -9.60 2.51 5.36
N LEU A 79 -10.18 3.40 6.17
CA LEU A 79 -10.02 3.42 7.63
C LEU A 79 -10.96 2.44 8.35
N SER A 80 -12.14 2.22 7.77
CA SER A 80 -13.23 1.38 8.31
C SER A 80 -13.02 -0.10 8.04
N THR A 81 -12.16 -0.45 7.08
CA THR A 81 -11.85 -1.84 6.77
C THR A 81 -10.88 -2.47 7.75
N GLY A 82 -11.01 -3.78 7.91
CA GLY A 82 -10.14 -4.63 8.67
C GLY A 82 -10.87 -5.95 8.88
N PRO A 83 -10.15 -7.07 8.94
CA PRO A 83 -8.72 -7.21 9.22
C PRO A 83 -7.81 -7.24 7.97
N ASP A 84 -8.34 -6.97 6.79
CA ASP A 84 -7.53 -7.01 5.55
C ASP A 84 -6.68 -5.74 5.35
N THR A 85 -5.88 -5.72 4.27
CA THR A 85 -5.08 -4.55 3.88
C THR A 85 -5.94 -3.29 3.76
N GLN A 86 -5.65 -2.30 4.59
CA GLN A 86 -6.34 -1.01 4.65
C GLN A 86 -5.68 0.07 3.81
N MET A 87 -4.39 -0.10 3.49
CA MET A 87 -3.62 0.93 2.81
C MET A 87 -2.63 0.34 1.81
N VAL A 88 -2.48 0.99 0.65
CA VAL A 88 -1.44 0.70 -0.34
C VAL A 88 -0.77 2.03 -0.70
N MET A 89 0.55 2.05 -0.80
CA MET A 89 1.34 3.23 -1.14
C MET A 89 2.29 2.94 -2.29
N TYR A 90 2.56 3.98 -3.06
CA TYR A 90 3.60 4.02 -4.08
C TYR A 90 4.37 5.34 -3.98
N SER A 91 5.68 5.31 -4.23
CA SER A 91 6.53 6.50 -4.44
C SER A 91 7.29 6.39 -5.76
N SER A 92 7.47 7.50 -6.48
CA SER A 92 8.27 7.48 -7.73
C SER A 92 9.73 7.09 -7.52
N MET A 93 10.23 7.14 -6.28
CA MET A 93 11.54 6.58 -5.91
C MET A 93 11.64 5.07 -6.09
N GLU A 94 10.53 4.35 -6.30
CA GLU A 94 10.54 2.90 -6.50
C GLU A 94 10.97 2.52 -7.93
N GLN A 95 11.11 3.49 -8.86
CA GLN A 95 11.61 3.24 -10.22
C GLN A 95 13.11 2.91 -10.29
N GLY A 96 13.86 3.28 -9.26
CA GLY A 96 15.30 3.18 -9.25
C GLY A 96 15.85 3.88 -8.03
N ARG A 97 17.16 3.76 -7.81
CA ARG A 97 17.77 4.38 -6.64
C ARG A 97 17.84 5.90 -6.84
N PRO A 98 17.14 6.72 -6.03
CA PRO A 98 17.26 8.17 -6.13
C PRO A 98 18.68 8.60 -5.77
N SER A 99 19.15 9.70 -6.36
CA SER A 99 20.39 10.35 -5.95
C SER A 99 20.27 10.93 -4.53
N ASP A 100 21.41 11.25 -3.91
CA ASP A 100 21.44 11.86 -2.56
C ASP A 100 20.72 13.23 -2.53
N GLU A 101 20.62 13.92 -3.67
CA GLU A 101 19.90 15.19 -3.80
C GLU A 101 18.38 15.00 -3.95
N GLU A 102 17.94 13.91 -4.59
CA GLU A 102 16.52 13.58 -4.81
C GLU A 102 15.89 12.90 -3.59
N LEU A 103 16.68 12.16 -2.80
CA LEU A 103 16.18 11.40 -1.66
C LEU A 103 15.38 12.26 -0.65
N PRO A 104 15.84 13.46 -0.23
CA PRO A 104 15.05 14.32 0.64
C PRO A 104 13.71 14.76 0.04
N VAL A 105 13.63 14.91 -1.29
CA VAL A 105 12.40 15.30 -1.99
C VAL A 105 11.38 14.15 -1.92
N HIS A 106 11.80 12.92 -2.21
CA HIS A 106 10.96 11.73 -2.07
C HIS A 106 10.52 11.48 -0.62
N GLU A 107 11.45 11.61 0.34
CA GLU A 107 11.13 11.54 1.76
C GLU A 107 10.04 12.58 2.13
N GLY A 108 10.18 13.81 1.62
CA GLY A 108 9.19 14.87 1.78
C GLY A 108 7.79 14.48 1.30
N HIS A 109 7.66 13.90 0.11
CA HIS A 109 6.37 13.47 -0.43
C HIS A 109 5.76 12.30 0.33
N ILE A 110 6.56 11.31 0.75
CA ILE A 110 6.10 10.21 1.61
C ILE A 110 5.56 10.77 2.94
N MET A 111 6.30 11.70 3.55
CA MET A 111 5.90 12.32 4.81
C MET A 111 4.67 13.23 4.69
N ASN A 112 4.42 13.82 3.52
CA ASN A 112 3.16 14.52 3.24
C ASN A 112 1.97 13.57 3.30
N ILE A 113 2.06 12.37 2.73
CA ILE A 113 0.99 11.38 2.82
C ILE A 113 0.75 11.01 4.28
N VAL A 114 1.81 10.71 5.05
CA VAL A 114 1.70 10.36 6.47
C VAL A 114 1.02 11.48 7.28
N ARG A 115 1.41 12.74 7.06
CA ARG A 115 0.77 13.89 7.71
C ARG A 115 -0.70 14.03 7.32
N THR A 116 -1.04 13.72 6.08
CA THR A 116 -2.42 13.77 5.58
C THR A 116 -3.26 12.66 6.18
N LEU A 117 -2.75 11.43 6.26
CA LEU A 117 -3.39 10.30 6.94
C LEU A 117 -3.64 10.60 8.43
N ALA A 118 -2.70 11.25 9.10
CA ALA A 118 -2.88 11.66 10.49
C ALA A 118 -4.02 12.70 10.67
N LYS A 119 -4.23 13.59 9.69
CA LYS A 119 -5.39 14.51 9.67
C LYS A 119 -6.69 13.75 9.43
N LEU A 120 -6.74 12.93 8.38
CA LEU A 120 -7.91 12.11 8.04
C LEU A 120 -8.33 11.19 9.18
N ARG A 121 -7.37 10.62 9.93
CA ARG A 121 -7.66 9.80 11.11
C ARG A 121 -8.38 10.59 12.20
N LYS A 122 -7.97 11.84 12.45
CA LYS A 122 -8.63 12.72 13.43
C LYS A 122 -10.06 13.06 13.01
N GLU A 123 -10.29 13.24 11.71
CA GLU A 123 -11.60 13.55 11.13
C GLU A 123 -12.55 12.34 11.13
N TYR A 124 -12.04 11.13 10.88
CA TYR A 124 -12.87 9.92 10.77
C TYR A 124 -13.68 9.60 12.03
N GLY A 125 -13.14 9.86 13.22
CA GLY A 125 -13.84 9.66 14.51
C GLY A 125 -14.21 8.21 14.87
N GLY A 126 -14.24 7.28 13.91
CA GLY A 126 -14.59 5.88 14.12
C GLY A 126 -13.47 5.03 14.74
N LYS A 127 -13.80 3.80 15.11
CA LYS A 127 -12.84 2.79 15.59
C LYS A 127 -12.08 2.19 14.41
N LEU A 128 -10.75 2.08 14.50
CA LEU A 128 -9.97 1.31 13.53
C LEU A 128 -9.87 -0.15 13.98
N ALA A 129 -9.73 -1.06 13.02
CA ALA A 129 -9.52 -2.48 13.28
C ALA A 129 -8.23 -2.76 14.08
N TYR A 130 -7.17 -1.96 13.83
CA TYR A 130 -5.86 -2.08 14.50
C TYR A 130 -5.58 -0.92 15.46
N GLY A 131 -6.60 -0.53 16.24
CA GLY A 131 -6.47 0.51 17.27
C GLY A 131 -6.21 1.90 16.69
N ASN A 132 -4.94 2.33 16.67
CA ASN A 132 -4.50 3.60 16.09
C ASN A 132 -3.65 3.43 14.83
N SER A 133 -3.62 2.21 14.27
CA SER A 133 -2.80 1.85 13.11
C SER A 133 -3.67 1.45 11.91
N LEU A 134 -3.08 1.55 10.71
CA LEU A 134 -3.61 0.96 9.48
C LEU A 134 -2.71 -0.18 9.04
N LEU A 135 -3.31 -1.27 8.57
CA LEU A 135 -2.57 -2.34 7.94
C LEU A 135 -2.17 -1.91 6.52
N VAL A 136 -0.90 -1.55 6.35
CA VAL A 136 -0.30 -1.28 5.04
C VAL A 136 0.01 -2.61 4.36
N GLY A 137 -0.38 -2.73 3.09
CA GLY A 137 -0.05 -3.88 2.24
C GLY A 137 1.43 -3.88 1.85
N ASN A 138 1.74 -4.54 0.73
CA ASN A 138 3.10 -4.61 0.20
C ASN A 138 3.71 -3.19 0.10
N LEU A 139 4.89 -3.03 0.70
CA LEU A 139 5.58 -1.75 0.80
C LEU A 139 7.03 -1.93 0.34
N HIS A 140 7.47 -1.06 -0.57
CA HIS A 140 8.85 -1.09 -1.06
C HIS A 140 9.85 -0.85 0.08
N SER A 141 10.98 -1.57 0.09
CA SER A 141 11.94 -1.55 1.19
C SER A 141 12.47 -0.15 1.49
N ASP A 142 12.73 0.67 0.48
CA ASP A 142 13.20 2.04 0.69
C ASP A 142 12.13 2.95 1.29
N VAL A 143 10.87 2.79 0.85
CA VAL A 143 9.73 3.52 1.45
C VAL A 143 9.52 3.06 2.89
N ARG A 144 9.62 1.75 3.17
CA ARG A 144 9.60 1.19 4.52
C ARG A 144 10.71 1.80 5.38
N ASN A 145 11.94 1.89 4.88
CA ASN A 145 13.07 2.43 5.62
C ASN A 145 12.83 3.90 6.00
N ILE A 146 12.30 4.70 5.08
CA ILE A 146 11.92 6.10 5.35
C ILE A 146 10.86 6.16 6.45
N LEU A 147 9.79 5.37 6.33
CA LEU A 147 8.72 5.36 7.32
C LEU A 147 9.18 4.84 8.69
N ALA A 148 10.07 3.85 8.73
CA ALA A 148 10.63 3.28 9.95
C ALA A 148 11.45 4.30 10.75
N LYS A 149 12.24 5.17 10.08
CA LYS A 149 12.97 6.28 10.74
C LYS A 149 12.05 7.19 11.54
N THR A 150 10.78 7.25 11.18
CA THR A 150 9.81 8.15 11.79
C THR A 150 9.10 7.55 13.01
N GLY A 151 9.34 6.27 13.31
CA GLY A 151 8.66 5.51 14.37
C GLY A 151 7.18 5.23 14.10
N ARG A 152 6.68 5.50 12.89
CA ARG A 152 5.25 5.39 12.53
C ARG A 152 4.86 4.08 11.85
N VAL A 153 5.83 3.23 11.53
CA VAL A 153 5.59 1.90 10.97
C VAL A 153 6.27 0.87 11.85
N THR A 154 5.49 -0.08 12.34
CA THR A 154 5.96 -1.29 13.01
C THR A 154 5.69 -2.48 12.10
N THR A 155 6.63 -3.42 12.02
CA THR A 155 6.38 -4.67 11.30
C THR A 155 5.42 -5.54 12.10
N ARG A 156 4.43 -6.15 11.43
CA ARG A 156 3.65 -7.28 12.00
C ARG A 156 4.34 -8.63 11.79
N GLY A 157 5.55 -8.62 11.23
CA GLY A 157 6.40 -9.76 10.93
C GLY A 157 7.40 -9.38 9.85
N ASP A 158 8.57 -10.02 9.83
CA ASP A 158 9.53 -9.93 8.72
C ASP A 158 9.01 -10.81 7.58
N TYR A 159 7.94 -10.35 6.92
CA TYR A 159 7.45 -10.94 5.68
C TYR A 159 8.35 -10.48 4.53
N ASP A 160 9.60 -10.89 4.61
CA ASP A 160 10.58 -10.66 3.57
C ASP A 160 10.19 -11.46 2.34
N LYS A 161 10.43 -10.89 1.16
CA LYS A 161 10.21 -11.57 -0.11
C LYS A 161 11.14 -12.79 -0.14
N TRP A 162 10.55 -13.98 -0.22
CA TRP A 162 11.31 -15.24 -0.26
C TRP A 162 11.74 -15.53 -1.69
N LEU A 163 13.05 -15.64 -1.92
CA LEU A 163 13.58 -16.20 -3.15
C LEU A 163 13.71 -17.71 -2.97
N PHE A 164 12.87 -18.46 -3.67
CA PHE A 164 13.08 -19.89 -3.84
C PHE A 164 14.04 -20.11 -5.00
N ARG A 165 15.05 -20.94 -4.78
CA ARG A 165 15.82 -21.54 -5.85
C ARG A 165 14.89 -22.49 -6.59
N ILE A 166 14.69 -22.29 -7.90
CA ILE A 166 13.77 -23.11 -8.67
C ILE A 166 14.17 -24.60 -8.62
N GLU A 167 15.47 -24.87 -8.56
CA GLU A 167 16.04 -26.22 -8.40
C GLU A 167 15.79 -26.84 -7.01
N HIS A 168 15.41 -26.03 -6.01
CA HIS A 168 15.03 -26.48 -4.67
C HIS A 168 13.52 -26.43 -4.44
N VAL A 169 12.75 -25.86 -5.37
CA VAL A 169 11.31 -26.08 -5.38
C VAL A 169 11.16 -27.56 -5.66
N PRO A 170 10.59 -28.35 -4.73
CA PRO A 170 10.40 -29.77 -4.98
C PRO A 170 9.65 -29.88 -6.31
N GLU A 171 10.22 -30.64 -7.27
CA GLU A 171 9.45 -31.04 -8.43
C GLU A 171 8.13 -31.56 -7.89
N LEU A 172 7.01 -31.09 -8.49
CA LEU A 172 5.69 -31.55 -8.09
C LEU A 172 5.76 -33.07 -8.20
N LYS A 173 5.98 -33.76 -7.09
CA LYS A 173 5.81 -35.20 -7.05
C LYS A 173 4.35 -35.30 -7.45
N GLU A 174 4.11 -35.79 -8.66
CA GLU A 174 2.76 -36.16 -9.12
C GLU A 174 2.08 -37.10 -8.10
N THR A 175 2.86 -37.58 -7.14
CA THR A 175 2.48 -38.27 -5.92
C THR A 175 3.01 -37.58 -4.64
N LEU A 176 2.48 -36.41 -4.26
CA LEU A 176 1.88 -36.42 -2.91
C LEU A 176 0.91 -37.59 -2.96
N ASP A 177 0.95 -38.56 -2.05
CA ASP A 177 0.07 -39.73 -2.14
C ASP A 177 -1.39 -39.26 -1.99
N LEU A 178 -1.95 -38.74 -3.09
CA LEU A 178 -3.26 -38.10 -3.18
C LEU A 178 -4.34 -39.15 -2.91
N ALA A 179 -3.98 -40.44 -2.96
CA ALA A 179 -4.79 -41.54 -2.49
C ALA A 179 -5.28 -41.34 -1.05
N GLU A 180 -4.48 -40.68 -0.18
CA GLU A 180 -4.88 -40.36 1.20
C GLU A 180 -5.29 -38.90 1.40
N MET A 181 -4.97 -38.00 0.45
CA MET A 181 -5.45 -36.62 0.47
C MET A 181 -6.86 -36.55 -0.12
N HIS A 182 -7.85 -36.41 0.76
CA HIS A 182 -9.22 -36.16 0.35
C HIS A 182 -9.54 -34.66 0.46
N TRP A 183 -10.43 -34.19 -0.42
CA TRP A 183 -11.09 -32.89 -0.20
C TRP A 183 -11.98 -33.02 1.04
N GLY A 184 -11.51 -32.50 2.16
CA GLY A 184 -12.29 -32.39 3.38
C GLY A 184 -13.15 -31.13 3.38
N THR A 185 -14.31 -31.20 4.03
CA THR A 185 -15.00 -29.99 4.49
C THR A 185 -14.33 -29.50 5.76
N ALA A 186 -13.98 -28.21 5.80
CA ALA A 186 -13.45 -27.59 7.00
C ALA A 186 -14.44 -27.80 8.17
N SER A 187 -13.96 -28.39 9.26
CA SER A 187 -14.73 -28.54 10.47
C SER A 187 -14.73 -27.23 11.27
N LEU A 188 -15.62 -27.14 12.26
CA LEU A 188 -15.60 -26.03 13.21
C LEU A 188 -14.28 -26.00 14.01
N GLU A 189 -13.65 -27.15 14.22
CA GLU A 189 -12.37 -27.26 14.92
C GLU A 189 -11.21 -26.76 14.05
N ASP A 190 -11.21 -27.03 12.75
CA ASP A 190 -10.25 -26.44 11.81
C ASP A 190 -10.39 -24.92 11.78
N CYS A 191 -11.63 -24.41 11.76
CA CYS A 191 -11.91 -22.99 11.87
C CYS A 191 -11.37 -22.38 13.18
N ARG A 192 -11.51 -23.08 14.31
CA ARG A 192 -10.96 -22.66 15.62
C ARG A 192 -9.44 -22.69 15.62
N LEU A 193 -8.82 -23.71 15.03
CA LEU A 193 -7.37 -23.84 14.94
C LEU A 193 -6.76 -22.73 14.08
N VAL A 194 -7.37 -22.45 12.92
CA VAL A 194 -6.95 -21.32 12.08
C VAL A 194 -7.17 -20.00 12.82
N ALA A 195 -8.30 -19.84 13.51
CA ALA A 195 -8.59 -18.65 14.32
C ALA A 195 -7.61 -18.48 15.49
N SER A 196 -7.16 -19.56 16.14
CA SER A 196 -6.21 -19.49 17.26
C SER A 196 -4.78 -19.20 16.80
N ARG A 197 -4.47 -19.45 15.53
CA ARG A 197 -3.14 -19.23 14.93
C ARG A 197 -3.03 -17.92 14.15
N THR A 198 -4.08 -17.10 14.16
CA THR A 198 -4.09 -15.80 13.50
C THR A 198 -4.48 -14.72 14.48
N ASP A 199 -3.86 -13.56 14.37
CA ASP A 199 -4.17 -12.37 15.18
C ASP A 199 -5.19 -11.44 14.48
N ILE A 200 -5.83 -11.96 13.43
CA ILE A 200 -6.86 -11.32 12.60
C ILE A 200 -8.19 -11.33 13.38
N PRO A 201 -8.73 -10.16 13.79
CA PRO A 201 -10.04 -10.09 14.45
C PRO A 201 -11.14 -10.69 13.58
N ARG A 202 -11.94 -11.61 14.13
CA ARG A 202 -13.13 -12.15 13.45
C ARG A 202 -14.40 -11.49 13.97
N PRO A 203 -15.40 -11.18 13.11
CA PRO A 203 -16.72 -10.75 13.58
C PRO A 203 -17.33 -11.80 14.51
N PRO A 204 -18.16 -11.39 15.49
CA PRO A 204 -18.88 -12.31 16.36
C PRO A 204 -19.83 -13.23 15.58
#